data_AF-A0A7W6VFM3-F1
#
_entry.id   AF-A0A7W6VFM3-F1
#
_cell.length_a   1.000
_cell.length_b   1.000
_cell.length_c   1.000
_cell.angle_alpha   90.00
_cell.angle_beta   90.00
_cell.angle_gamma   90.00
#
_symmetry.space_group_name_H-M   'P 1'
#
loop_
_entity.id
_entity.type
_entity.pdbx_description
1 polymer ?
#
loop_
_entity_poly.entity_id
_entity_poly.type
_entity_poly.pdbx_seq_one_letter_code
_entity_poly.pdbx_strand_id
1 'polypeptide(L)'
;MKQFALAAILATVAATTVSAAEVASGKVTFPSNGETIVGTLYVPSDTAAEKRRPGVIVAGAWTSIKEQMSGLYAKEMAERGFVALAFDYRGWGESSGTIRFKEDPAMKTADIIAAADFLSTLSEVDPDAINGLGICASAGYMADAVSGNPRFRSLSLVAPWLHNKAIVEQVYGGAEGVAKLIAVSRSAERAEETGSPRVIIAASATDESSLMYQIPYYTEADRGLIPEYDNKFNLGS
;
A
#
# COMPACT_ATOMS: atom_id res chain seq x y z
N MET A 1 -21.85 -36.11 51.14
CA MET A 1 -21.81 -34.93 50.25
C MET A 1 -20.37 -34.44 50.19
N LYS A 2 -19.73 -34.49 49.02
CA LYS A 2 -18.31 -34.11 48.84
C LYS A 2 -18.22 -32.60 48.57
N GLN A 3 -17.46 -31.86 49.36
CA GLN A 3 -17.12 -30.46 49.11
C GLN A 3 -16.01 -30.39 48.06
N PHE A 4 -16.21 -29.58 47.02
CA PHE A 4 -15.17 -29.22 46.05
C PHE A 4 -14.68 -27.80 46.37
N ALA A 5 -13.37 -27.65 46.60
CA ALA A 5 -12.71 -26.36 46.72
C ALA A 5 -12.32 -25.86 45.33
N LEU A 6 -12.77 -24.66 44.97
CA LEU A 6 -12.37 -23.96 43.76
C LEU A 6 -11.09 -23.17 44.06
N ALA A 7 -9.96 -23.58 43.48
CA ALA A 7 -8.72 -22.80 43.51
C ALA A 7 -8.73 -21.82 42.32
N ALA A 8 -8.76 -20.52 42.60
CA ALA A 8 -8.58 -19.48 41.59
C ALA A 8 -7.08 -19.30 41.31
N ILE A 9 -6.63 -19.69 40.12
CA ILE A 9 -5.29 -19.38 39.63
C ILE A 9 -5.34 -17.97 39.04
N LEU A 10 -4.76 -17.00 39.76
CA LEU A 10 -4.56 -15.65 39.27
C LEU A 10 -3.33 -15.64 38.36
N ALA A 11 -3.52 -15.61 37.03
CA ALA A 11 -2.44 -15.38 36.09
C ALA A 11 -2.08 -13.89 36.08
N THR A 12 -0.95 -13.53 36.69
CA THR A 12 -0.36 -12.19 36.56
C THR A 12 0.25 -12.04 35.18
N VAL A 13 -0.43 -11.32 34.28
CA VAL A 13 0.18 -10.81 33.04
C VAL A 13 1.05 -9.62 33.43
N ALA A 14 2.36 -9.81 33.48
CA ALA A 14 3.29 -8.69 33.55
C ALA A 14 3.24 -7.97 32.20
N ALA A 15 2.64 -6.79 32.17
CA ALA A 15 2.74 -5.90 31.02
C ALA A 15 4.19 -5.41 30.92
N THR A 16 5.00 -6.05 30.09
CA THR A 16 6.26 -5.47 29.64
C THR A 16 5.93 -4.24 28.82
N THR A 17 6.17 -3.06 29.40
CA THR A 17 6.19 -1.81 28.65
C THR A 17 7.36 -1.87 27.68
N VAL A 18 7.10 -2.28 26.44
CA VAL A 18 8.03 -2.04 25.34
C VAL A 18 8.05 -0.53 25.16
N SER A 19 9.17 0.09 25.54
CA SER A 19 9.44 1.47 25.14
C SER A 19 9.36 1.50 23.61
N ALA A 20 8.51 2.37 23.05
CA ALA A 20 8.50 2.58 21.61
C ALA A 20 9.93 2.91 21.17
N ALA A 21 10.48 2.12 20.26
CA ALA A 21 11.74 2.48 19.63
C ALA A 21 11.51 3.82 18.92
N GLU A 22 12.40 4.79 19.13
CA GLU A 22 12.40 5.98 18.29
C GLU A 22 12.59 5.54 16.84
N VAL A 23 11.91 6.17 15.87
CA VAL A 23 11.98 5.80 14.45
C VAL A 23 12.54 6.97 13.67
N ALA A 24 13.67 6.75 13.00
CA ALA A 24 14.21 7.67 12.02
C ALA A 24 13.46 7.48 10.69
N SER A 25 13.05 8.56 10.05
CA SER A 25 12.43 8.52 8.72
C SER A 25 13.14 9.44 7.74
N GLY A 26 13.31 8.98 6.51
CA GLY A 26 13.97 9.77 5.45
C GLY A 26 13.38 9.49 4.08
N LYS A 27 13.34 10.53 3.24
CA LYS A 27 12.97 10.38 1.84
C LYS A 27 14.05 9.63 1.08
N VAL A 28 13.63 8.68 0.25
CA VAL A 28 14.49 7.87 -0.62
C VAL A 28 13.94 7.85 -2.04
N THR A 29 14.80 7.54 -3.01
CA THR A 29 14.39 7.34 -4.40
C THR A 29 15.04 6.10 -4.98
N PHE A 30 14.35 5.46 -5.93
CA PHE A 30 14.85 4.30 -6.66
C PHE A 30 14.22 4.20 -8.05
N PRO A 31 14.90 3.56 -9.03
CA PRO A 31 14.36 3.41 -10.37
C PRO A 31 13.31 2.29 -10.45
N SER A 32 12.27 2.49 -11.25
CA SER A 32 11.35 1.44 -11.69
C SER A 32 10.97 1.67 -13.15
N ASN A 33 11.32 0.73 -14.04
CA ASN A 33 10.96 0.77 -15.46
C ASN A 33 11.22 2.11 -16.19
N GLY A 34 12.31 2.80 -15.86
CA GLY A 34 12.70 4.09 -16.46
C GLY A 34 12.11 5.32 -15.76
N GLU A 35 11.28 5.12 -14.73
CA GLU A 35 10.75 6.17 -13.87
C GLU A 35 11.50 6.21 -12.53
N THR A 36 11.47 7.35 -11.84
CA THR A 36 11.98 7.53 -10.48
C THR A 36 10.83 7.39 -9.50
N ILE A 37 10.92 6.39 -8.64
CA ILE A 37 10.01 6.18 -7.52
C ILE A 37 10.51 6.95 -6.30
N VAL A 38 9.60 7.61 -5.59
CA VAL A 38 9.86 8.32 -4.34
C VAL A 38 9.18 7.58 -3.19
N GLY A 39 9.93 7.37 -2.11
CA GLY A 39 9.44 6.72 -0.91
C GLY A 39 9.94 7.36 0.37
N THR A 40 9.37 6.90 1.48
CA THR A 40 9.81 7.21 2.84
C THR A 40 10.29 5.91 3.48
N LEU A 41 11.56 5.89 3.83
CA LEU A 41 12.18 4.80 4.58
C LEU A 41 12.07 5.09 6.07
N TYR A 42 11.59 4.11 6.83
CA TYR A 42 11.49 4.14 8.29
C TYR A 42 12.46 3.12 8.87
N VAL A 43 13.39 3.59 9.68
CA VAL A 43 14.45 2.80 10.30
C VAL A 43 14.33 2.92 11.81
N PRO A 44 14.33 1.81 12.57
CA PRO A 44 14.33 1.88 14.02
C PRO A 44 15.64 2.51 14.53
N SER A 45 15.55 3.48 15.44
CA SER A 45 16.67 4.30 15.92
C SER A 45 17.53 3.61 16.99
N ASP A 46 17.19 2.39 17.43
CA ASP A 46 18.01 1.68 18.42
C ASP A 46 19.34 1.25 17.79
N THR A 47 20.40 1.95 18.22
CA THR A 47 21.80 1.80 17.77
C THR A 47 22.44 0.47 18.19
N ALA A 48 21.72 -0.38 18.93
CA ALA A 48 22.20 -1.67 19.41
C ALA A 48 22.18 -2.79 18.35
N ALA A 49 21.62 -2.53 17.17
CA ALA A 49 21.58 -3.54 16.11
C ALA A 49 22.92 -3.64 15.37
N GLU A 50 23.84 -4.43 15.90
CA GLU A 50 24.95 -5.02 15.13
C GLU A 50 24.46 -5.98 14.02
N LYS A 51 23.14 -6.14 13.86
CA LYS A 51 22.49 -7.04 12.89
C LYS A 51 21.55 -6.31 11.95
N ARG A 52 21.63 -6.69 10.68
CA ARG A 52 20.62 -6.45 9.65
C ARG A 52 19.22 -6.86 10.13
N ARG A 53 18.20 -6.10 9.73
CA ARG A 53 16.80 -6.26 10.16
C ARG A 53 15.92 -6.77 9.03
N PRO A 54 14.78 -7.42 9.32
CA PRO A 54 13.81 -7.75 8.30
C PRO A 54 13.29 -6.46 7.63
N GLY A 55 13.22 -6.48 6.31
CA GLY A 55 12.65 -5.40 5.50
C GLY A 55 11.15 -5.61 5.27
N VAL A 56 10.38 -4.53 5.14
CA VAL A 56 8.97 -4.61 4.71
C VAL A 56 8.60 -3.50 3.72
N ILE A 57 8.02 -3.89 2.59
CA ILE A 57 7.41 -2.98 1.63
C ILE A 57 5.94 -2.79 2.01
N VAL A 58 5.50 -1.55 2.19
CA VAL A 58 4.13 -1.20 2.58
C VAL A 58 3.45 -0.42 1.45
N ALA A 59 2.50 -1.08 0.78
CA ALA A 59 1.79 -0.54 -0.37
C ALA A 59 0.36 -0.10 -0.01
N GLY A 60 0.03 1.15 -0.32
CA GLY A 60 -1.26 1.77 -0.03
C GLY A 60 -2.38 1.35 -0.98
N ALA A 61 -3.62 1.73 -0.67
CA ALA A 61 -4.81 1.44 -1.48
C ALA A 61 -4.82 2.17 -2.84
N TRP A 62 -5.89 1.98 -3.62
CA TRP A 62 -6.15 2.76 -4.83
C TRP A 62 -6.03 4.26 -4.59
N THR A 63 -5.38 4.92 -5.54
CA THR A 63 -5.12 6.37 -5.55
C THR A 63 -4.25 6.91 -4.42
N SER A 64 -4.00 6.13 -3.37
CA SER A 64 -3.31 6.62 -2.18
C SER A 64 -1.82 6.87 -2.42
N ILE A 65 -1.27 7.77 -1.61
CA ILE A 65 0.14 8.16 -1.57
C ILE A 65 0.79 7.78 -0.23
N LYS A 66 2.12 7.77 -0.18
CA LYS A 66 2.92 7.30 0.96
C LYS A 66 2.67 8.08 2.25
N GLU A 67 2.21 9.32 2.18
CA GLU A 67 1.86 10.16 3.33
C GLU A 67 0.57 9.70 4.03
N GLN A 68 -0.23 8.84 3.40
CA GLN A 68 -1.49 8.33 3.94
C GLN A 68 -1.27 7.00 4.70
N MET A 69 -2.20 6.06 4.58
CA MET A 69 -2.23 4.81 5.34
C MET A 69 -0.95 3.98 5.23
N SER A 70 -0.29 3.95 4.07
CA SER A 70 0.95 3.18 3.90
C SER A 70 2.07 3.73 4.77
N GLY A 71 2.23 5.06 4.89
CA GLY A 71 3.19 5.68 5.79
C GLY A 71 2.92 5.38 7.27
N LEU A 72 1.64 5.39 7.68
CA LEU A 72 1.24 5.00 9.03
C LEU A 72 1.63 3.54 9.32
N TYR A 73 1.26 2.60 8.44
CA TYR A 73 1.62 1.19 8.61
C TYR A 73 3.14 0.97 8.57
N ALA A 74 3.87 1.68 7.71
CA ALA A 74 5.33 1.57 7.65
C ALA A 74 5.99 2.06 8.95
N LYS A 75 5.54 3.20 9.49
CA LYS A 75 6.01 3.70 10.79
C LYS A 75 5.76 2.67 11.91
N GLU A 76 4.55 2.12 11.99
CA GLU A 76 4.19 1.11 12.98
C GLU A 76 5.05 -0.17 12.84
N MET A 77 5.36 -0.60 11.61
CA MET A 77 6.27 -1.72 11.39
C MET A 77 7.69 -1.41 11.85
N ALA A 78 8.16 -0.17 11.66
CA ALA A 78 9.47 0.25 12.15
C ALA A 78 9.54 0.28 13.68
N GLU A 79 8.49 0.74 14.37
CA GLU A 79 8.40 0.67 15.84
C GLU A 79 8.46 -0.78 16.37
N ARG A 80 8.13 -1.76 15.51
CA ARG A 80 8.21 -3.21 15.79
C ARG A 80 9.51 -3.86 15.32
N GLY A 81 10.49 -3.06 14.89
CA GLY A 81 11.85 -3.51 14.57
C GLY A 81 12.12 -3.85 13.11
N PHE A 82 11.19 -3.56 12.19
CA PHE A 82 11.43 -3.71 10.74
C PHE A 82 12.09 -2.47 10.15
N VAL A 83 12.83 -2.63 9.05
CA VAL A 83 13.09 -1.48 8.15
C VAL A 83 11.94 -1.43 7.15
N ALA A 84 11.14 -0.37 7.20
CA ALA A 84 9.88 -0.29 6.45
C ALA A 84 9.95 0.79 5.37
N LEU A 85 9.43 0.47 4.19
CA LEU A 85 9.36 1.39 3.05
C LEU A 85 7.91 1.58 2.61
N ALA A 86 7.40 2.80 2.75
CA ALA A 86 6.21 3.25 2.04
C ALA A 86 6.66 4.06 0.81
N PHE A 87 5.97 3.90 -0.33
CA PHE A 87 6.35 4.59 -1.56
C PHE A 87 5.13 4.99 -2.39
N ASP A 88 5.33 5.99 -3.25
CA ASP A 88 4.34 6.38 -4.25
C ASP A 88 4.55 5.53 -5.50
N TYR A 89 3.52 4.86 -6.01
CA TYR A 89 3.59 4.19 -7.31
C TYR A 89 3.99 5.17 -8.42
N ARG A 90 4.59 4.69 -9.52
CA ARG A 90 4.89 5.58 -10.65
C ARG A 90 3.61 6.27 -11.16
N GLY A 91 3.71 7.55 -11.46
CA GLY A 91 2.56 8.39 -11.85
C GLY A 91 1.67 8.85 -10.69
N TRP A 92 2.04 8.55 -9.44
CA TRP A 92 1.33 8.96 -8.22
C TRP A 92 2.26 9.76 -7.30
N GLY A 93 1.67 10.61 -6.45
CA GLY A 93 2.40 11.41 -5.46
C GLY A 93 3.64 12.10 -6.05
N GLU A 94 4.77 11.96 -5.34
CA GLU A 94 6.05 12.53 -5.75
C GLU A 94 6.80 11.70 -6.81
N SER A 95 6.39 10.45 -7.08
CA SER A 95 7.02 9.60 -8.09
C SER A 95 6.81 10.14 -9.50
N SER A 96 7.83 10.00 -10.36
CA SER A 96 7.68 10.34 -11.77
C SER A 96 6.77 9.34 -12.48
N GLY A 97 6.32 9.70 -13.68
CA GLY A 97 5.42 8.89 -14.47
C GLY A 97 4.93 9.66 -15.69
N THR A 98 5.23 9.15 -16.88
CA THR A 98 4.70 9.68 -18.15
C THR A 98 3.17 9.76 -18.17
N ILE A 99 2.49 8.78 -17.55
CA ILE A 99 1.05 8.78 -17.34
C ILE A 99 0.76 8.98 -15.86
N ARG A 100 -0.07 9.97 -15.54
CA ARG A 100 -0.47 10.28 -14.15
C ARG A 100 -1.78 9.60 -13.78
N PHE A 101 -1.91 9.26 -12.50
CA PHE A 101 -3.14 8.76 -11.86
C PHE A 101 -3.71 7.48 -12.48
N LYS A 102 -2.87 6.69 -13.17
CA LYS A 102 -3.26 5.44 -13.82
C LYS A 102 -3.08 4.26 -12.88
N GLU A 103 -4.11 3.44 -12.80
CA GLU A 103 -4.20 2.27 -11.93
C GLU A 103 -3.98 1.00 -12.76
N ASP A 104 -2.74 0.79 -13.21
CA ASP A 104 -2.35 -0.38 -13.99
C ASP A 104 -1.74 -1.47 -13.07
N PRO A 105 -2.37 -2.67 -12.95
CA PRO A 105 -1.90 -3.74 -12.09
C PRO A 105 -0.49 -4.25 -12.40
N ALA A 106 -0.14 -4.39 -13.68
CA ALA A 106 1.18 -4.86 -14.08
C ALA A 106 2.22 -3.81 -13.73
N MET A 107 1.88 -2.53 -13.91
CA MET A 107 2.77 -1.44 -13.57
C MET A 107 3.07 -1.38 -12.08
N LYS A 108 2.04 -1.50 -11.24
CA LYS A 108 2.16 -1.48 -9.79
C LYS A 108 2.89 -2.69 -9.24
N THR A 109 2.68 -3.87 -9.82
CA THR A 109 3.43 -5.08 -9.45
C THR A 109 4.93 -4.89 -9.72
N ALA A 110 5.29 -4.33 -10.86
CA ALA A 110 6.69 -4.04 -11.19
C ALA A 110 7.32 -3.04 -10.20
N ASP A 111 6.58 -2.01 -9.78
CA ASP A 111 7.07 -1.03 -8.80
C ASP A 111 7.29 -1.66 -7.41
N ILE A 112 6.44 -2.61 -6.98
CA ILE A 112 6.63 -3.37 -5.73
C ILE A 112 7.92 -4.20 -5.80
N ILE A 113 8.17 -4.85 -6.94
CA ILE A 113 9.39 -5.63 -7.14
C ILE A 113 10.63 -4.72 -7.11
N ALA A 114 10.57 -3.57 -7.78
CA ALA A 114 11.65 -2.57 -7.75
C ALA A 114 11.89 -2.03 -6.34
N ALA A 115 10.83 -1.84 -5.55
CA ALA A 115 10.94 -1.41 -4.15
C ALA A 115 11.63 -2.48 -3.29
N ALA A 116 11.31 -3.77 -3.49
CA ALA A 116 11.99 -4.88 -2.82
C ALA A 116 13.46 -4.98 -3.22
N ASP A 117 13.77 -4.78 -4.50
CA ASP A 117 15.14 -4.75 -5.00
C ASP A 117 15.94 -3.62 -4.35
N PHE A 118 15.40 -2.40 -4.33
CA PHE A 118 16.00 -1.26 -3.63
C PHE A 118 16.22 -1.57 -2.14
N LEU A 119 15.19 -2.06 -1.44
CA LEU A 119 15.27 -2.33 -0.01
C LEU A 119 16.35 -3.36 0.32
N SER A 120 16.55 -4.37 -0.54
CA SER A 120 17.60 -5.40 -0.38
C SER A 120 19.03 -4.86 -0.49
N THR A 121 19.22 -3.65 -1.03
CA THR A 121 20.55 -3.03 -1.16
C THR A 121 20.99 -2.28 0.08
N LEU A 122 20.07 -2.00 1.01
CA LEU A 122 20.36 -1.20 2.20
C LEU A 122 21.16 -2.01 3.22
N SER A 123 22.14 -1.37 3.85
CA SER A 123 23.06 -2.03 4.78
C SER A 123 22.39 -2.49 6.09
N GLU A 124 21.29 -1.84 6.42
CA GLU A 124 20.43 -2.04 7.59
C GLU A 124 19.45 -3.21 7.39
N VAL A 125 19.28 -3.67 6.14
CA VAL A 125 18.29 -4.68 5.77
C VAL A 125 18.94 -6.04 5.57
N ASP A 126 18.28 -7.08 6.05
CA ASP A 126 18.60 -8.47 5.74
C ASP A 126 17.98 -8.82 4.38
N PRO A 127 18.78 -9.02 3.32
CA PRO A 127 18.25 -9.28 1.98
C PRO A 127 17.50 -10.62 1.90
N ASP A 128 17.69 -11.54 2.85
CA ASP A 128 16.99 -12.82 2.92
C ASP A 128 15.68 -12.74 3.74
N ALA A 129 15.32 -11.53 4.20
CA ALA A 129 14.14 -11.28 5.04
C ALA A 129 13.31 -10.06 4.58
N ILE A 130 13.09 -9.92 3.28
CA ILE A 130 12.17 -8.92 2.70
C ILE A 130 10.72 -9.43 2.75
N ASN A 131 9.79 -8.58 3.19
CA ASN A 131 8.38 -8.93 3.35
C ASN A 131 7.48 -7.92 2.62
N GLY A 132 6.29 -8.36 2.22
CA GLY A 132 5.28 -7.51 1.59
C GLY A 132 4.08 -7.27 2.50
N LEU A 133 3.61 -6.02 2.59
CA LEU A 133 2.35 -5.63 3.23
C LEU A 133 1.50 -4.85 2.23
N GLY A 134 0.41 -5.47 1.76
CA GLY A 134 -0.53 -4.86 0.82
C GLY A 134 -1.84 -4.43 1.48
N ILE A 135 -2.24 -3.17 1.28
CA ILE A 135 -3.48 -2.61 1.83
C ILE A 135 -4.53 -2.46 0.72
N CYS A 136 -5.75 -2.94 0.94
CA CYS A 136 -6.86 -2.82 -0.01
C CYS A 136 -6.50 -3.34 -1.40
N ALA A 137 -6.57 -2.52 -2.45
CA ALA A 137 -6.27 -2.90 -3.83
C ALA A 137 -4.83 -3.42 -4.01
N SER A 138 -3.88 -2.88 -3.25
CA SER A 138 -2.49 -3.36 -3.29
C SER A 138 -2.31 -4.74 -2.71
N ALA A 139 -3.33 -5.34 -2.08
CA ALA A 139 -3.32 -6.75 -1.74
C ALA A 139 -3.15 -7.64 -2.98
N GLY A 140 -3.84 -7.31 -4.08
CA GLY A 140 -3.71 -8.04 -5.34
C GLY A 140 -2.33 -7.87 -5.97
N TYR A 141 -1.84 -6.63 -6.07
CA TYR A 141 -0.54 -6.32 -6.67
C TYR A 141 0.62 -6.92 -5.86
N MET A 142 0.53 -6.84 -4.52
CA MET A 142 1.52 -7.44 -3.62
C MET A 142 1.49 -8.96 -3.71
N ALA A 143 0.31 -9.58 -3.79
CA ALA A 143 0.21 -11.02 -3.98
C ALA A 143 0.85 -11.48 -5.31
N ASP A 144 0.65 -10.72 -6.40
CA ASP A 144 1.29 -11.00 -7.69
C ASP A 144 2.81 -10.82 -7.61
N ALA A 145 3.30 -9.75 -6.98
CA ALA A 145 4.73 -9.48 -6.82
C ALA A 145 5.46 -10.53 -5.96
N VAL A 146 4.78 -11.09 -4.97
CA VAL A 146 5.30 -12.15 -4.09
C VAL A 146 5.22 -13.53 -4.76
N SER A 147 4.21 -13.77 -5.59
CA SER A 147 3.96 -15.08 -6.20
C SER A 147 5.12 -15.53 -7.08
N GLY A 148 5.78 -16.63 -6.69
CA GLY A 148 6.93 -17.17 -7.43
C GLY A 148 8.21 -16.33 -7.34
N ASN A 149 8.24 -15.29 -6.51
CA ASN A 149 9.39 -14.42 -6.33
C ASN A 149 10.16 -14.78 -5.04
N PRO A 150 11.35 -15.40 -5.13
CA PRO A 150 12.09 -15.89 -3.97
C PRO A 150 12.64 -14.78 -3.06
N ARG A 151 12.60 -13.51 -3.49
CA ARG A 151 13.04 -12.37 -2.67
C ARG A 151 12.10 -12.13 -1.49
N PHE A 152 10.82 -12.43 -1.64
CA PHE A 152 9.84 -12.21 -0.58
C PHE A 152 9.74 -13.42 0.35
N ARG A 153 9.97 -13.17 1.63
CA ARG A 153 9.86 -14.17 2.71
C ARG A 153 8.42 -14.35 3.18
N SER A 154 7.63 -13.29 3.20
CA SER A 154 6.24 -13.34 3.65
C SER A 154 5.36 -12.26 3.03
N LEU A 155 4.05 -12.49 3.10
CA LEU A 155 2.99 -11.61 2.64
C LEU A 155 1.99 -11.37 3.78
N SER A 156 1.68 -10.11 4.04
CA SER A 156 0.60 -9.68 4.93
C SER A 156 -0.39 -8.81 4.15
N LEU A 157 -1.69 -9.05 4.35
CA LEU A 157 -2.76 -8.36 3.64
C LEU A 157 -3.71 -7.69 4.62
N VAL A 158 -4.02 -6.42 4.38
CA VAL A 158 -4.91 -5.62 5.23
C VAL A 158 -6.12 -5.17 4.40
N ALA A 159 -7.33 -5.51 4.86
CA ALA A 159 -8.59 -5.24 4.17
C ALA A 159 -8.53 -5.60 2.66
N PRO A 160 -8.13 -6.83 2.31
CA PRO A 160 -7.69 -7.15 0.95
C PRO A 160 -8.80 -7.02 -0.09
N TRP A 161 -8.49 -6.31 -1.17
CA TRP A 161 -9.30 -6.32 -2.38
C TRP A 161 -8.62 -7.20 -3.43
N LEU A 162 -9.02 -8.48 -3.47
CA LEU A 162 -8.48 -9.50 -4.37
C LEU A 162 -9.47 -9.74 -5.51
N HIS A 163 -9.16 -9.21 -6.69
CA HIS A 163 -10.02 -9.32 -7.84
C HIS A 163 -10.12 -10.76 -8.34
N ASN A 164 -11.36 -11.24 -8.50
CA ASN A 164 -11.68 -12.30 -9.44
C ASN A 164 -12.99 -11.94 -10.15
N LYS A 165 -13.30 -12.63 -11.24
CA LYS A 165 -14.50 -12.35 -12.05
C LYS A 165 -15.78 -12.28 -11.19
N ALA A 166 -15.97 -13.25 -10.30
CA ALA A 166 -17.19 -13.34 -9.49
C ALA A 166 -17.32 -12.16 -8.52
N ILE A 167 -16.26 -11.81 -7.81
CA ILE A 167 -16.22 -10.68 -6.87
C ILE A 167 -16.44 -9.35 -7.61
N VAL A 168 -15.74 -9.16 -8.72
CA VAL A 168 -15.82 -7.94 -9.54
C VAL A 168 -17.24 -7.78 -10.11
N GLU A 169 -17.84 -8.83 -10.67
CA GLU A 169 -19.23 -8.77 -11.13
C GLU A 169 -20.20 -8.51 -9.98
N GLN A 170 -20.01 -9.12 -8.81
CA GLN A 170 -20.87 -8.87 -7.65
C GLN A 170 -20.82 -7.41 -7.18
N VAL A 171 -19.63 -6.80 -7.18
CA VAL A 171 -19.44 -5.43 -6.67
C VAL A 171 -19.82 -4.37 -7.70
N TYR A 172 -19.58 -4.60 -8.98
CA TYR A 172 -19.73 -3.58 -10.02
C TYR A 172 -20.95 -3.77 -10.91
N GLY A 173 -22.07 -4.23 -10.36
CA GLY A 173 -23.35 -4.26 -11.07
C GLY A 173 -23.49 -5.39 -12.10
N GLY A 174 -22.88 -6.54 -11.83
CA GLY A 174 -22.91 -7.73 -12.67
C GLY A 174 -22.03 -7.63 -13.91
N ALA A 175 -22.15 -8.62 -14.80
CA ALA A 175 -21.40 -8.66 -16.05
C ALA A 175 -21.64 -7.41 -16.92
N GLU A 176 -22.83 -6.83 -16.90
CA GLU A 176 -23.17 -5.63 -17.67
C GLU A 176 -22.47 -4.38 -17.11
N GLY A 177 -22.48 -4.19 -15.79
CA GLY A 177 -21.79 -3.07 -15.16
C GLY A 177 -20.27 -3.14 -15.36
N VAL A 178 -19.68 -4.34 -15.24
CA VAL A 178 -18.27 -4.58 -15.58
C VAL A 178 -17.99 -4.27 -17.04
N ALA A 179 -18.83 -4.71 -17.99
CA ALA A 179 -18.66 -4.41 -19.41
C ALA A 179 -18.72 -2.90 -19.70
N LYS A 180 -19.59 -2.16 -18.99
CA LYS A 180 -19.66 -0.69 -19.08
C LYS A 180 -18.38 -0.02 -18.59
N LEU A 181 -17.86 -0.44 -17.44
CA LEU A 181 -16.59 0.08 -16.90
C LEU A 181 -15.41 -0.20 -17.85
N ILE A 182 -15.33 -1.41 -18.42
CA ILE A 182 -14.33 -1.75 -19.44
C ILE A 182 -14.47 -0.86 -20.68
N ALA A 183 -15.69 -0.57 -21.13
CA ALA A 183 -15.91 0.32 -22.26
C ALA A 183 -15.49 1.77 -21.96
N VAL A 184 -15.76 2.27 -20.76
CA VAL A 184 -15.29 3.58 -20.28
C VAL A 184 -13.77 3.63 -20.30
N SER A 185 -13.10 2.63 -19.72
CA SER A 185 -11.64 2.55 -19.65
C SER A 185 -11.01 2.54 -21.04
N ARG A 186 -11.44 1.65 -21.93
CA ARG A 186 -10.94 1.59 -23.32
C ARG A 186 -11.17 2.87 -24.10
N SER A 187 -12.27 3.59 -23.84
CA SER A 187 -12.51 4.88 -24.46
C SER A 187 -11.57 5.96 -23.92
N ALA A 188 -11.22 5.92 -22.63
CA ALA A 188 -10.28 6.85 -22.01
C ALA A 188 -8.83 6.57 -22.45
N GLU A 189 -8.43 5.30 -22.58
CA GLU A 189 -7.13 4.91 -23.12
C GLU A 189 -6.90 5.46 -24.53
N ARG A 190 -7.87 5.31 -25.44
CA ARG A 190 -7.78 5.90 -26.80
C ARG A 190 -7.67 7.42 -26.77
N ALA A 191 -8.34 8.08 -25.83
CA ALA A 191 -8.25 9.52 -25.69
C ALA A 191 -6.85 9.94 -25.20
N GLU A 192 -6.26 9.17 -24.28
CA GLU A 192 -4.89 9.34 -23.79
C GLU A 192 -3.85 9.21 -24.90
N GLU A 193 -3.99 8.22 -25.81
CA GLU A 193 -3.12 8.07 -26.99
C GLU A 193 -3.11 9.32 -27.90
N THR A 194 -4.21 10.08 -27.90
CA THR A 194 -4.34 11.35 -28.64
C THR A 194 -3.99 12.59 -27.81
N GLY A 195 -3.41 12.42 -26.62
CA GLY A 195 -3.00 13.50 -25.73
C GLY A 195 -4.12 14.11 -24.91
N SER A 196 -5.27 13.43 -24.78
CA SER A 196 -6.46 13.89 -24.05
C SER A 196 -6.85 12.91 -22.93
N PRO A 197 -6.02 12.76 -21.87
CA PRO A 197 -6.32 11.85 -20.77
C PRO A 197 -7.61 12.27 -20.05
N ARG A 198 -8.42 11.30 -19.65
CA ARG A 198 -9.67 11.54 -18.91
C ARG A 198 -9.46 11.28 -17.43
N VAL A 199 -9.36 12.35 -16.65
CA VAL A 199 -9.14 12.29 -15.21
C VAL A 199 -10.39 12.77 -14.48
N ILE A 200 -10.83 12.00 -13.49
CA ILE A 200 -11.95 12.32 -12.59
C ILE A 200 -11.44 12.52 -11.15
N ILE A 201 -12.33 12.99 -10.28
CA ILE A 201 -12.10 13.03 -8.84
C ILE A 201 -12.05 11.60 -8.31
N ALA A 202 -11.02 11.29 -7.51
CA ALA A 202 -10.88 9.96 -6.92
C ALA A 202 -11.89 9.72 -5.80
N ALA A 203 -12.04 10.64 -4.85
CA ALA A 203 -12.97 10.52 -3.73
C ALA A 203 -13.77 11.80 -3.52
N SER A 204 -15.06 11.66 -3.26
CA SER A 204 -15.95 12.79 -2.97
C SER A 204 -17.09 12.39 -2.06
N ALA A 205 -17.45 13.29 -1.13
CA ALA A 205 -18.65 13.14 -0.31
C ALA A 205 -19.93 13.56 -1.05
N THR A 206 -19.80 14.34 -2.14
CA THR A 206 -20.94 14.99 -2.82
C THR A 206 -21.05 14.64 -4.29
N ASP A 207 -19.97 14.17 -4.92
CA ASP A 207 -19.94 13.82 -6.35
C ASP A 207 -20.04 12.30 -6.52
N GLU A 208 -21.24 11.84 -6.89
CA GLU A 208 -21.54 10.43 -7.17
C GLU A 208 -20.76 9.86 -8.36
N SER A 209 -20.17 10.72 -9.21
CA SER A 209 -19.33 10.27 -10.32
C SER A 209 -17.87 9.97 -9.93
N SER A 210 -17.47 10.29 -8.69
CA SER A 210 -16.15 9.96 -8.18
C SER A 210 -15.94 8.44 -8.04
N LEU A 211 -14.68 8.00 -8.16
CA LEU A 211 -14.35 6.57 -8.01
C LEU A 211 -14.76 6.02 -6.63
N MET A 212 -14.56 6.83 -5.58
CA MET A 212 -14.78 6.51 -4.18
C MET A 212 -15.80 7.50 -3.59
N TYR A 213 -17.06 7.32 -3.95
CA TYR A 213 -18.17 8.11 -3.43
C TYR A 213 -18.48 7.74 -1.97
N GLN A 214 -18.56 8.76 -1.10
CA GLN A 214 -18.83 8.63 0.34
C GLN A 214 -17.88 7.66 1.08
N ILE A 215 -16.59 7.70 0.75
CA ILE A 215 -15.55 6.96 1.48
C ILE A 215 -14.81 7.92 2.42
N PRO A 216 -15.15 7.94 3.74
CA PRO A 216 -14.76 9.04 4.62
C PRO A 216 -13.26 9.23 4.77
N TYR A 217 -12.48 8.13 4.72
CA TYR A 217 -11.03 8.18 4.85
C TYR A 217 -10.38 9.23 3.92
N TYR A 218 -10.83 9.34 2.67
CA TYR A 218 -10.24 10.25 1.69
C TYR A 218 -10.85 11.66 1.69
N THR A 219 -11.89 11.90 2.49
CA THR A 219 -12.63 13.18 2.54
C THR A 219 -12.60 13.86 3.90
N GLU A 220 -12.02 13.21 4.92
CA GLU A 220 -11.89 13.71 6.29
C GLU A 220 -10.45 14.19 6.58
N ALA A 221 -10.33 15.45 7.02
CA ALA A 221 -9.03 16.13 7.19
C ALA A 221 -8.18 15.59 8.35
N ASP A 222 -8.80 14.89 9.30
CA ASP A 222 -8.12 14.17 10.39
C ASP A 222 -7.74 12.74 9.99
N ARG A 223 -7.96 12.35 8.73
CA ARG A 223 -7.63 11.02 8.19
C ARG A 223 -6.75 11.13 6.94
N GLY A 224 -7.29 10.83 5.78
CA GLY A 224 -6.56 10.74 4.51
C GLY A 224 -6.72 11.96 3.61
N LEU A 225 -7.57 12.93 3.95
CA LEU A 225 -7.65 14.19 3.21
C LEU A 225 -6.50 15.11 3.65
N ILE A 226 -5.35 14.94 3.00
CA ILE A 226 -4.13 15.71 3.25
C ILE A 226 -3.78 16.58 2.03
N PRO A 227 -3.05 17.71 2.21
CA PRO A 227 -2.69 18.61 1.11
C PRO A 227 -1.94 17.96 -0.05
N GLU A 228 -1.16 16.91 0.22
CA GLU A 228 -0.35 16.19 -0.76
C GLU A 228 -1.19 15.26 -1.65
N TYR A 229 -2.40 14.88 -1.22
CA TYR A 229 -3.25 13.95 -1.96
C TYR A 229 -3.94 14.65 -3.14
N ASP A 230 -3.50 14.32 -4.36
CA ASP A 230 -4.04 14.86 -5.63
C ASP A 230 -5.55 14.66 -5.82
N ASN A 231 -6.13 13.64 -5.17
CA ASN A 231 -7.53 13.26 -5.30
C ASN A 231 -8.02 13.08 -6.75
N LYS A 232 -7.19 12.44 -7.59
CA LYS A 232 -7.43 12.23 -9.02
C LYS A 232 -7.34 10.76 -9.39
N PHE A 233 -8.11 10.37 -10.41
CA PHE A 233 -8.09 9.04 -10.99
C PHE A 233 -8.21 9.11 -12.51
N ASN A 234 -7.32 8.44 -13.22
CA ASN A 234 -7.37 8.35 -14.67
C ASN A 234 -8.33 7.22 -15.08
N LEU A 235 -9.34 7.55 -15.88
CA LEU A 235 -10.33 6.59 -16.36
C LEU A 235 -9.74 5.54 -17.30
N GLY A 236 -8.57 5.77 -17.90
CA GLY A 236 -7.85 4.78 -18.72
C GLY A 236 -7.12 3.72 -17.90
N SER A 237 -7.61 3.43 -16.69
CA SER A 237 -7.11 2.39 -15.78
C SER A 237 -7.87 1.08 -15.92
#